data_AF-A0A923NYN7-F1
#
_entry.id   AF-A0A923NYN7-F1
#
_cell.length_a   1.000
_cell.length_b   1.000
_cell.length_c   1.000
_cell.angle_alpha   90.00
_cell.angle_beta   90.00
_cell.angle_gamma   90.00
#
_symmetry.space_group_name_H-M   'P 1'
#
loop_
_entity.id
_entity.type
_entity.pdbx_description
1 polymer ?
#
loop_
_entity_poly.entity_id
_entity_poly.type
_entity_poly.pdbx_seq_one_letter_code
_entity_poly.pdbx_strand_id
1 'polypeptide(L)'
;MQTAPIGADIIALADGNYVIRSEQWSGSGISNAGAITLANGRQRLVGHVAAWNSATGNVAEGGGLLVQDYDPTRQRLVVGKRKENKVTLLTMEQIFADNFEP
;
A
#
# COMPACT_ATOMS: atom_id res chain seq x y z
N MET A 1 5.44 -13.78 -16.36
CA MET A 1 4.53 -13.26 -15.32
C MET A 1 5.11 -13.68 -13.98
N GLN A 2 5.76 -12.77 -13.25
CA GLN A 2 6.44 -13.10 -11.99
C GLN A 2 5.66 -12.45 -10.84
N THR A 3 4.94 -13.27 -10.08
CA THR A 3 4.24 -12.85 -8.86
C THR A 3 5.26 -12.80 -7.73
N ALA A 4 5.91 -11.65 -7.55
CA ALA A 4 6.67 -11.42 -6.32
C ALA A 4 5.72 -11.48 -5.11
N PRO A 5 6.17 -11.99 -3.95
CA PRO A 5 5.31 -12.20 -2.80
C PRO A 5 4.69 -10.89 -2.32
N ILE A 6 3.37 -10.90 -2.18
CA ILE A 6 2.59 -9.86 -1.53
C ILE A 6 2.50 -10.16 -0.03
N GLY A 7 2.65 -9.14 0.82
CA GLY A 7 2.50 -9.27 2.27
C GLY A 7 3.69 -9.89 3.01
N ALA A 8 4.86 -9.24 2.97
CA ALA A 8 5.98 -9.63 3.82
C ALA A 8 5.73 -9.31 5.31
N ASP A 9 4.85 -8.32 5.58
CA ASP A 9 4.50 -7.87 6.92
C ASP A 9 3.07 -7.30 6.92
N ILE A 10 2.25 -7.71 7.90
CA ILE A 10 0.85 -7.29 8.07
C ILE A 10 0.70 -6.70 9.47
N ILE A 11 0.35 -5.43 9.54
CA ILE A 11 0.21 -4.69 10.79
C ILE A 11 -1.27 -4.43 11.05
N ALA A 12 -1.80 -5.03 12.11
CA ALA A 12 -3.14 -4.71 12.61
C ALA A 12 -3.13 -3.35 13.31
N LEU A 13 -4.10 -2.49 12.98
CA LEU A 13 -4.27 -1.16 13.53
C LEU A 13 -5.34 -1.15 14.61
N ALA A 14 -5.26 -0.20 15.54
CA ALA A 14 -6.14 -0.14 16.71
C ALA A 14 -7.62 0.11 16.38
N ASP A 15 -7.90 0.67 15.20
CA ASP A 15 -9.26 0.91 14.69
C ASP A 15 -9.83 -0.29 13.89
N GLY A 16 -9.09 -1.40 13.85
CA GLY A 16 -9.48 -2.63 13.16
C GLY A 16 -9.10 -2.66 11.68
N ASN A 17 -8.39 -1.65 11.17
CA ASN A 17 -7.80 -1.67 9.83
C ASN A 17 -6.45 -2.40 9.83
N TYR A 18 -5.89 -2.62 8.64
CA TYR A 18 -4.60 -3.29 8.46
C TYR A 18 -3.73 -2.52 7.48
N VAL A 19 -2.42 -2.49 7.74
CA VAL A 19 -1.43 -2.06 6.76
C VAL A 19 -0.65 -3.30 6.30
N ILE A 20 -0.64 -3.54 5.00
CA ILE A 20 0.05 -4.67 4.39
C ILE A 20 1.26 -4.12 3.64
N ARG A 21 2.46 -4.54 4.06
CA ARG A 21 3.72 -4.17 3.42
C ARG A 21 4.15 -5.27 2.48
N SER A 22 4.36 -4.91 1.22
CA SER A 22 4.83 -5.81 0.18
C SER A 22 6.14 -5.25 -0.38
N GLU A 23 7.23 -5.30 0.39
CA GLU A 23 8.50 -4.67 0.03
C GLU A 23 9.15 -5.26 -1.22
N GLN A 24 8.95 -6.56 -1.45
CA GLN A 24 9.48 -7.27 -2.61
C GLN A 24 8.53 -7.21 -3.82
N TRP A 25 7.39 -6.52 -3.69
CA TRP A 25 6.45 -6.41 -4.80
C TRP A 25 7.12 -5.74 -6.00
N SER A 26 6.95 -6.37 -7.16
CA SER A 26 7.45 -5.87 -8.45
C SER A 26 6.25 -5.44 -9.30
N GLY A 27 6.28 -4.19 -9.75
CA GLY A 27 5.15 -3.53 -10.43
C GLY A 27 5.59 -2.76 -11.65
N SER A 28 4.78 -2.77 -12.71
CA SER A 28 5.05 -2.00 -13.95
C SER A 28 6.45 -2.20 -14.54
N GLY A 29 7.03 -3.41 -14.40
CA GLY A 29 8.38 -3.72 -14.87
C GLY A 29 9.52 -3.30 -13.94
N ILE A 30 9.22 -2.84 -12.73
CA ILE A 30 10.19 -2.38 -11.74
C ILE A 30 10.35 -3.45 -10.66
N SER A 31 11.54 -4.05 -10.58
CA SER A 31 11.88 -5.06 -9.59
C SER A 31 11.95 -4.49 -8.18
N ASN A 32 11.33 -5.17 -7.20
CA ASN A 32 11.35 -4.80 -5.78
C ASN A 32 10.99 -3.32 -5.54
N ALA A 33 10.04 -2.81 -6.34
CA ALA A 33 9.53 -1.45 -6.21
C ALA A 33 8.86 -1.23 -4.85
N GLY A 34 8.22 -2.28 -4.34
CA GLY A 34 7.48 -2.31 -3.09
C GLY A 34 6.11 -1.66 -3.20
N ALA A 35 5.24 -2.03 -2.26
CA ALA A 35 3.95 -1.39 -2.10
C ALA A 35 3.50 -1.46 -0.64
N ILE A 36 2.72 -0.46 -0.22
CA ILE A 36 2.02 -0.48 1.05
C ILE A 36 0.53 -0.31 0.77
N THR A 37 -0.26 -1.25 1.25
CA THR A 37 -1.72 -1.30 1.06
C THR A 37 -2.40 -1.04 2.40
N LEU A 38 -3.39 -0.15 2.41
CA LEU A 38 -4.27 0.04 3.56
C LEU A 38 -5.54 -0.79 3.32
N ALA A 39 -5.84 -1.72 4.23
CA ALA A 39 -6.95 -2.68 4.11
C ALA A 39 -7.95 -2.51 5.24
N ASN A 40 -9.24 -2.55 4.89
CA ASN A 40 -10.33 -2.47 5.86
C ASN A 40 -10.55 -3.84 6.50
N GLY A 41 -10.54 -3.92 7.84
CA GLY A 41 -10.78 -5.19 8.53
C GLY A 41 -12.24 -5.66 8.55
N ARG A 42 -13.18 -4.80 8.14
CA ARG A 42 -14.63 -5.09 8.12
C ARG A 42 -15.13 -5.48 6.73
N GLN A 43 -14.35 -5.16 5.69
CA GLN A 43 -14.70 -5.45 4.29
C GLN A 43 -13.62 -6.30 3.65
N ARG A 44 -14.01 -7.16 2.71
CA ARG A 44 -13.06 -7.97 1.97
C ARG A 44 -12.31 -7.09 0.97
N LEU A 45 -10.99 -7.02 1.05
CA LEU A 45 -10.13 -6.44 0.02
C LEU A 45 -9.58 -7.57 -0.86
N VAL A 46 -10.01 -7.65 -2.14
CA VAL A 46 -9.50 -8.61 -3.12
C VAL A 46 -9.10 -7.85 -4.37
N GLY A 47 -7.90 -8.12 -4.89
CA GLY A 47 -7.41 -7.50 -6.11
C GLY A 47 -5.89 -7.57 -6.20
N HIS A 48 -5.36 -7.10 -7.33
CA HIS A 48 -3.93 -6.87 -7.47
C HIS A 48 -3.54 -5.53 -6.84
N VAL A 49 -2.27 -5.41 -6.45
CA VAL A 49 -1.69 -4.15 -5.99
C VAL A 49 -1.68 -3.15 -7.16
N ALA A 50 -2.30 -2.00 -6.96
CA ALA A 50 -2.40 -0.93 -7.94
C ALA A 50 -2.31 0.45 -7.26
N ALA A 51 -2.01 1.49 -8.02
CA ALA A 51 -1.82 2.84 -7.47
C ALA A 51 -3.08 3.42 -6.79
N TRP A 52 -4.28 2.91 -7.12
CA TRP A 52 -5.55 3.35 -6.53
C TRP A 52 -5.85 2.68 -5.17
N ASN A 53 -5.31 1.49 -4.90
CA ASN A 53 -5.49 0.81 -3.60
C ASN A 53 -4.21 0.77 -2.73
N SER A 54 -3.07 1.14 -3.31
CA SER A 54 -1.76 0.95 -2.69
C SER A 54 -0.79 2.06 -3.04
N ALA A 55 0.07 2.40 -2.08
CA ALA A 55 1.18 3.30 -2.31
C ALA A 55 2.33 2.49 -2.90
N THR A 56 2.36 2.40 -4.24
CA THR A 56 3.38 1.66 -4.98
C THR A 56 4.66 2.46 -5.12
N GLY A 57 5.81 1.81 -4.97
CA GLY A 57 7.09 2.39 -5.36
C GLY A 57 7.25 2.43 -6.89
N ASN A 58 8.13 3.30 -7.36
CA ASN A 58 8.44 3.52 -8.78
C ASN A 58 9.95 3.49 -9.05
N VAL A 59 10.75 2.94 -8.12
CA VAL A 59 12.20 2.81 -8.25
C VAL A 59 12.61 1.39 -7.89
N ALA A 60 13.49 0.80 -8.69
CA ALA A 60 13.99 -0.55 -8.45
C ALA A 60 14.72 -0.65 -7.10
N GLU A 61 14.48 -1.74 -6.38
CA GLU A 61 14.99 -1.97 -5.02
C GLU A 61 14.59 -0.86 -4.02
N GLY A 62 13.49 -0.15 -4.30
CA GLY A 62 12.97 0.94 -3.46
C GLY A 62 12.08 0.46 -2.33
N GLY A 63 11.54 -0.76 -2.41
CA GLY A 63 10.45 -1.22 -1.55
C GLY A 63 10.78 -1.28 -0.06
N GLY A 64 12.00 -1.72 0.29
CA GLY A 64 12.48 -1.72 1.67
C GLY A 64 12.77 -0.33 2.25
N LEU A 65 12.65 0.73 1.43
CA LEU A 65 12.83 2.12 1.84
C LEU A 65 11.52 2.90 1.92
N LEU A 66 10.39 2.21 1.72
CA LEU A 66 9.08 2.75 2.00
C LEU A 66 8.88 2.82 3.52
N VAL A 67 8.48 3.99 4.00
CA VAL A 67 8.11 4.19 5.40
C VAL A 67 6.66 4.60 5.49
N GLN A 68 6.00 4.21 6.57
CA GLN A 68 4.58 4.46 6.75
C GLN A 68 4.28 5.02 8.13
N ASP A 69 3.26 5.84 8.18
CA ASP A 69 2.60 6.27 9.40
C ASP A 69 1.09 6.27 9.19
N TYR A 70 0.32 5.96 10.22
CA TYR A 70 -1.13 5.83 10.14
C TYR A 70 -1.82 6.66 11.21
N ASP A 71 -2.74 7.52 10.77
CA ASP A 71 -3.64 8.25 11.65
C ASP A 71 -4.98 7.49 11.75
N PRO A 72 -5.25 6.80 12.88
CA PRO A 72 -6.51 6.06 13.07
C PRO A 72 -7.72 6.97 13.23
N THR A 73 -7.54 8.22 13.66
CA THR A 73 -8.66 9.17 13.81
C THR A 73 -9.18 9.65 12.46
N ARG A 74 -8.28 9.74 11.47
CA ARG A 74 -8.60 10.18 10.09
C ARG A 74 -8.58 9.04 9.07
N GLN A 75 -8.39 7.81 9.54
CA GLN A 75 -8.25 6.59 8.74
C GLN A 75 -7.34 6.78 7.52
N ARG A 76 -6.16 7.34 7.78
CA ARG A 76 -5.28 7.87 6.74
C ARG A 76 -3.88 7.30 6.89
N LEU A 77 -3.39 6.71 5.82
CA LEU A 77 -2.03 6.22 5.70
C LEU A 77 -1.17 7.26 4.97
N VAL A 78 -0.04 7.60 5.57
CA VAL A 78 1.02 8.41 4.97
C VAL A 78 2.17 7.46 4.62
N VAL A 79 2.62 7.50 3.37
CA VAL A 79 3.75 6.69 2.90
C VAL A 79 4.85 7.59 2.37
N GLY A 80 6.00 7.56 3.01
CA GLY A 80 7.23 8.19 2.53
C GLY A 80 7.97 7.26 1.57
N LYS A 81 8.30 7.76 0.38
CA LYS A 81 9.03 7.05 -0.67
C LYS A 81 10.41 7.68 -0.83
N ARG A 82 11.38 7.23 -0.02
CA ARG A 82 12.71 7.87 0.13
C ARG A 82 13.46 7.97 -1.21
N LYS A 83 13.53 6.87 -1.96
CA LYS A 83 14.20 6.82 -3.28
C LYS A 83 13.56 7.71 -4.35
N GLU A 84 12.29 8.07 -4.16
CA GLU A 84 11.53 8.88 -5.10
C GLU A 84 11.45 10.35 -4.68
N ASN A 85 11.90 10.68 -3.46
CA ASN A 85 11.65 11.98 -2.83
C ASN A 85 10.17 12.38 -2.87
N LYS A 86 9.27 11.42 -2.61
CA LYS A 86 7.81 11.59 -2.66
C LYS A 86 7.15 11.15 -1.37
N VAL A 87 5.98 11.72 -1.11
CA VAL A 87 5.03 11.26 -0.09
C VAL A 87 3.71 10.92 -0.79
N THR A 88 3.10 9.81 -0.41
CA THR A 88 1.78 9.40 -0.88
C THR A 88 0.83 9.33 0.30
N LEU A 89 -0.36 9.88 0.12
CA LEU A 89 -1.45 9.80 1.08
C LEU A 89 -2.49 8.81 0.54
N LEU A 90 -2.98 7.93 1.40
CA LEU A 90 -4.13 7.07 1.12
C LEU A 90 -5.14 7.24 2.23
N THR A 91 -6.41 7.41 1.89
CA THR A 91 -7.51 7.40 2.86
C THR A 91 -8.41 6.20 2.60
N MET A 92 -9.07 5.72 3.65
CA MET A 92 -10.10 4.68 3.45
C MET A 92 -11.23 5.16 2.55
N GLU A 93 -11.63 6.41 2.65
CA GLU A 93 -12.61 6.97 1.72
C GLU A 93 -12.13 6.89 0.27
N GLN A 94 -10.86 7.14 -0.05
CA GLN A 94 -10.38 7.06 -1.44
C GLN A 94 -10.23 5.63 -1.96
N ILE A 95 -9.90 4.68 -1.08
CA ILE A 95 -9.76 3.26 -1.46
C ILE A 95 -11.14 2.62 -1.69
N PHE A 96 -12.18 3.11 -1.01
CA PHE A 96 -13.54 2.57 -1.06
C PHE A 96 -14.57 3.54 -1.65
N ALA A 97 -14.17 4.73 -2.10
CA ALA A 97 -15.02 5.64 -2.86
C ALA A 97 -15.32 5.00 -4.20
N ASP A 98 -16.54 5.21 -4.69
CA ASP A 98 -17.01 4.78 -6.01
C ASP A 98 -17.34 3.27 -6.16
N ASN A 99 -17.81 2.59 -5.09
CA ASN A 99 -18.38 1.24 -5.18
C ASN A 99 -17.46 0.17 -5.85
N PHE A 100 -16.14 0.37 -5.83
CA PHE A 100 -15.18 -0.50 -6.54
C PHE A 100 -15.37 -0.56 -8.07
N GLU A 101 -15.80 0.52 -8.73
CA GLU A 101 -15.69 0.59 -10.19
C GLU A 101 -14.31 1.15 -10.63
N PRO A 102 -13.65 0.53 -11.63
CA PRO A 102 -12.37 0.97 -12.18
C PRO A 102 -12.45 2.26 -13.02
#